data_AF-A0A2N1URS7-F1
#
_entry.id   AF-A0A2N1URS7-F1
#
_cell.length_a   1.000
_cell.length_b   1.000
_cell.length_c   1.000
_cell.angle_alpha   90.00
_cell.angle_beta   90.00
_cell.angle_gamma   90.00
#
_symmetry.space_group_name_H-M   'P 1'
#
loop_
_entity.id
_entity.type
_entity.pdbx_description
1 polymer ?
#
loop_
_entity_poly.entity_id
_entity_poly.type
_entity_poly.pdbx_seq_one_letter_code
_entity_poly.pdbx_strand_id
1 'polypeptide(L)'
;ARLGKLESIEVVTAMIILMIAQSFLPAHERLTAVLAGLFGIILFVLIGSFSALFERQGLESVIAGTARNAGLMSFIYLEILDASFSLDGVVGAFAITSDVVIIMIGLAIGAMFVRSMTIFLVEKGTLEQYIYLEHGAHYAIGALAMIMLASMVVHVPEVVTGLIGLAFIVVAFFSSVLNKRIQLA
;
A
#
# COMPACT_ATOMS: atom_id res chain seq x y z
N ALA A 1 14.69 22.90 2.88
CA ALA A 1 14.18 23.43 1.59
C ALA A 1 14.03 22.37 0.48
N ARG A 2 14.84 21.30 0.42
CA ARG A 2 14.70 20.24 -0.61
C ARG A 2 13.56 19.25 -0.35
N LEU A 3 13.29 18.87 0.90
CA LEU A 3 12.23 17.92 1.26
C LEU A 3 10.82 18.38 0.84
N GLY A 4 10.45 19.63 1.14
CA GLY A 4 9.13 20.17 0.75
C GLY A 4 8.91 20.31 -0.77
N LYS A 5 9.97 20.26 -1.59
CA LYS A 5 9.81 20.26 -3.05
C LYS A 5 9.41 18.88 -3.60
N LEU A 6 9.80 17.80 -2.93
CA LEU A 6 9.52 16.43 -3.37
C LEU A 6 8.08 16.03 -3.02
N GLU A 7 7.64 16.28 -1.77
CA GLU A 7 6.24 16.03 -1.36
C GLU A 7 5.25 16.85 -2.20
N SER A 8 5.61 18.08 -2.56
CA SER A 8 4.78 18.91 -3.44
C SER A 8 4.59 18.30 -4.84
N ILE A 9 5.60 17.59 -5.36
CA ILE A 9 5.51 16.94 -6.69
C ILE A 9 4.55 15.76 -6.66
N GLU A 10 4.56 14.98 -5.59
CA GLU A 10 3.68 13.81 -5.41
C GLU A 10 2.21 14.26 -5.36
N VAL A 11 1.90 15.28 -4.56
CA VAL A 11 0.54 15.84 -4.45
C VAL A 11 0.06 16.43 -5.77
N VAL A 12 0.91 17.21 -6.45
CA VAL A 12 0.56 17.79 -7.76
C VAL A 12 0.30 16.69 -8.79
N THR A 13 1.11 15.64 -8.79
CA THR A 13 0.95 14.49 -9.69
C THR A 13 -0.36 13.76 -9.40
N ALA A 14 -0.69 13.51 -8.14
CA ALA A 14 -1.96 12.91 -7.73
C ALA A 14 -3.17 13.76 -8.15
N MET A 15 -3.09 15.09 -8.00
CA MET A 15 -4.14 16.01 -8.45
C MET A 15 -4.30 15.99 -9.97
N ILE A 16 -3.22 15.99 -10.74
CA ILE A 16 -3.27 15.91 -12.22
C ILE A 16 -3.93 14.59 -12.64
N ILE A 17 -3.53 13.47 -12.05
CA ILE A 17 -4.10 12.15 -12.33
C ILE A 17 -5.60 12.15 -12.00
N LEU A 18 -6.01 12.70 -10.86
CA LEU A 18 -7.42 12.79 -10.47
C LEU A 18 -8.23 13.64 -11.47
N MET A 19 -7.68 14.78 -11.91
CA MET A 19 -8.32 15.64 -12.91
C MET A 19 -8.49 14.95 -14.26
N ILE A 20 -7.50 14.16 -14.68
CA ILE A 20 -7.58 13.37 -15.91
C ILE A 20 -8.61 12.24 -15.73
N ALA A 21 -8.54 11.50 -14.63
CA ALA A 21 -9.41 10.35 -14.36
C ALA A 21 -10.90 10.75 -14.33
N GLN A 22 -11.27 11.84 -13.65
CA GLN A 22 -12.66 12.29 -13.59
C GLN A 22 -13.27 12.64 -14.96
N SER A 23 -12.45 12.98 -15.95
CA SER A 23 -12.93 13.34 -17.29
C SER A 23 -13.57 12.16 -18.02
N PHE A 24 -13.15 10.94 -17.67
CA PHE A 24 -13.67 9.70 -18.21
C PHE A 24 -14.95 9.21 -17.52
N LEU A 25 -15.37 9.85 -16.43
CA LEU A 25 -16.57 9.44 -15.68
C LEU A 25 -17.85 10.10 -16.18
N PRO A 26 -19.01 9.43 -16.01
CA PRO A 26 -20.33 10.02 -16.24
C PRO A 26 -20.56 11.29 -15.41
N ALA A 27 -21.29 12.26 -15.97
CA ALA A 27 -21.47 13.59 -15.36
C ALA A 27 -22.03 13.57 -13.92
N HIS A 28 -22.80 12.55 -13.56
CA HIS A 28 -23.42 12.42 -12.24
C HIS A 28 -22.46 11.90 -11.15
N GLU A 29 -21.38 11.19 -11.51
CA GLU A 29 -20.42 10.63 -10.54
C GLU A 29 -19.18 11.51 -10.34
N ARG A 30 -18.92 12.45 -11.25
CA ARG A 30 -17.72 13.30 -11.25
C ARG A 30 -17.48 14.03 -9.94
N LEU A 31 -18.52 14.64 -9.38
CA LEU A 31 -18.40 15.40 -8.14
C LEU A 31 -18.04 14.49 -6.95
N THR A 32 -18.70 13.34 -6.84
CA THR A 32 -18.42 12.34 -5.80
C THR A 32 -16.98 11.82 -5.92
N ALA A 33 -16.56 11.49 -7.13
CA ALA A 33 -15.21 11.03 -7.45
C ALA A 33 -14.13 12.06 -7.06
N VAL A 34 -14.30 13.32 -7.46
CA VAL A 34 -13.35 14.40 -7.14
C VAL A 34 -13.30 14.66 -5.65
N LEU A 35 -14.43 14.68 -4.96
CA LEU A 35 -14.46 14.86 -3.50
C LEU A 35 -13.77 13.69 -2.78
N ALA A 36 -14.06 12.44 -3.15
CA ALA A 36 -13.41 11.27 -2.58
C ALA A 36 -11.89 11.29 -2.82
N GLY A 37 -11.46 11.60 -4.04
CA GLY A 37 -10.05 11.75 -4.39
C GLY A 37 -9.36 12.89 -3.61
N LEU A 38 -10.05 14.01 -3.41
CA LEU A 38 -9.53 15.13 -2.63
C LEU A 38 -9.36 14.74 -1.15
N PHE A 39 -10.33 14.04 -0.55
CA PHE A 39 -10.19 13.52 0.81
C PHE A 39 -9.01 12.54 0.93
N GLY A 40 -8.79 11.69 -0.08
CA GLY A 40 -7.61 10.81 -0.14
C GLY A 40 -6.29 11.59 -0.17
N ILE A 41 -6.20 12.64 -0.99
CA ILE A 41 -5.01 13.52 -1.05
C ILE A 41 -4.81 14.28 0.27
N ILE A 42 -5.89 14.77 0.90
CA ILE A 42 -5.83 15.43 2.21
C ILE A 42 -5.28 14.45 3.26
N LEU A 43 -5.79 13.21 3.30
CA LEU A 43 -5.32 12.19 4.22
C LEU A 43 -3.83 11.88 4.02
N PHE A 44 -3.40 11.72 2.76
CA PHE A 44 -2.00 11.52 2.40
C PHE A 44 -1.10 12.65 2.93
N VAL A 45 -1.49 13.92 2.68
CA VAL A 45 -0.74 15.09 3.14
C VAL A 45 -0.72 15.18 4.68
N LEU A 46 -1.83 14.86 5.34
CA LEU A 46 -1.90 14.86 6.81
C LEU A 46 -0.91 13.86 7.40
N ILE A 47 -0.90 12.61 6.92
CA ILE A 47 0.00 11.57 7.41
C ILE A 47 1.46 11.98 7.22
N GLY A 48 1.81 12.49 6.03
CA GLY A 48 3.17 13.01 5.75
C GLY A 48 3.54 14.19 6.65
N SER A 49 2.60 15.12 6.87
CA SER A 49 2.80 16.28 7.75
C SER A 49 3.01 15.87 9.20
N PHE A 50 2.24 14.89 9.71
CA PHE A 50 2.48 14.33 11.04
C PHE A 50 3.87 13.71 11.13
N SER A 51 4.31 12.97 10.11
CA SER A 51 5.65 12.37 10.10
C SER A 51 6.75 13.44 10.20
N ALA A 52 6.66 14.48 9.37
CA ALA A 52 7.62 15.58 9.37
C ALA A 52 7.63 16.38 10.68
N LEU A 53 6.48 16.56 11.34
CA LEU A 53 6.40 17.25 12.64
C LEU A 53 7.10 16.46 13.75
N PHE A 54 6.90 15.15 13.80
CA PHE A 54 7.53 14.28 14.79
C PHE A 54 9.04 14.11 14.57
N GLU A 55 9.50 14.08 13.31
CA GLU A 55 10.93 14.12 12.99
C GLU A 55 11.60 15.42 13.46
N ARG A 56 10.94 16.57 13.23
CA ARG A 56 11.45 17.88 13.68
C ARG A 56 11.51 18.01 15.20
N GLN A 57 10.48 17.54 15.92
CA GLN A 57 10.51 17.52 17.39
C GLN A 57 11.62 16.61 17.93
N GLY A 58 11.92 15.51 17.24
CA GLY A 58 13.03 14.62 17.59
C GLY A 58 14.43 15.22 17.39
N LEU A 59 14.58 16.20 16.48
CA LEU A 59 15.84 16.93 16.23
C LEU A 59 16.15 18.00 17.29
N GLU A 60 15.13 18.60 17.91
CA GLU A 60 15.32 19.58 18.99
C GLU A 60 15.57 18.92 20.36
N SER A 61 15.16 17.67 20.57
CA SER A 61 15.39 16.90 21.80
C SER A 61 16.56 15.92 21.66
N VAL A 62 17.80 16.36 21.92
CA VAL A 62 19.03 15.52 21.85
C VAL A 62 19.09 14.39 22.91
N ILE A 63 18.01 14.14 23.67
CA ILE A 63 17.96 13.16 24.76
C ILE A 63 16.96 12.05 24.43
N ALA A 64 17.47 10.84 24.08
CA ALA A 64 16.83 9.51 24.10
C ALA A 64 15.43 9.27 23.45
N GLY A 65 14.64 10.30 23.13
CA GLY A 65 13.28 10.22 22.59
C GLY A 65 13.20 10.20 21.07
N THR A 66 14.27 10.62 20.38
CA THR A 66 14.31 10.78 18.91
C THR A 66 14.08 9.47 18.16
N ALA A 67 14.72 8.37 18.58
CA ALA A 67 14.53 7.05 17.96
C ALA A 67 13.12 6.49 18.21
N ARG A 68 12.54 6.78 19.38
CA ARG A 68 11.19 6.34 19.75
C ARG A 68 10.11 7.03 18.90
N ASN A 69 10.26 8.33 18.65
CA ASN A 69 9.28 9.12 17.89
C ASN A 69 9.29 8.77 16.39
N ALA A 70 10.47 8.57 15.79
CA ALA A 70 10.58 8.11 14.41
C ALA A 70 9.99 6.70 14.23
N GLY A 71 10.24 5.79 15.19
CA GLY A 71 9.63 4.45 15.20
C GLY A 71 8.11 4.48 15.33
N LEU A 72 7.57 5.38 16.17
CA LEU A 72 6.11 5.56 16.33
C LEU A 72 5.45 6.03 15.03
N MET A 73 6.05 6.99 14.30
CA MET A 73 5.47 7.47 13.05
C MET A 73 5.54 6.45 11.93
N SER A 74 6.65 5.73 11.81
CA SER A 74 6.76 4.60 10.89
C SER A 74 5.71 3.52 11.20
N PHE A 75 5.49 3.22 12.48
CA PHE A 75 4.44 2.31 12.93
C PHE A 75 3.05 2.80 12.50
N ILE A 76 2.69 4.06 12.82
CA ILE A 76 1.39 4.61 12.42
C ILE A 76 1.22 4.61 10.89
N TYR A 77 2.25 4.97 10.15
CA TYR A 77 2.23 4.96 8.68
C TYR A 77 1.95 3.55 8.13
N LEU A 78 2.67 2.54 8.63
CA LEU A 78 2.49 1.15 8.21
C LEU A 78 1.11 0.60 8.60
N GLU A 79 0.62 0.91 9.81
CA GLU A 79 -0.73 0.50 10.24
C GLU A 79 -1.83 1.15 9.41
N ILE A 80 -1.65 2.40 8.96
CA ILE A 80 -2.62 3.05 8.05
C ILE A 80 -2.60 2.38 6.66
N LEU A 81 -1.42 2.00 6.15
CA LEU A 81 -1.32 1.24 4.90
C LEU A 81 -2.01 -0.13 5.03
N ASP A 82 -1.76 -0.86 6.11
CA ASP A 82 -2.40 -2.15 6.40
C ASP A 82 -3.92 -1.99 6.59
N ALA A 83 -4.38 -0.92 7.25
CA ALA A 83 -5.80 -0.60 7.41
C ALA A 83 -6.46 -0.28 6.05
N SER A 84 -5.77 0.45 5.17
CA SER A 84 -6.28 0.83 3.85
C SER A 84 -6.41 -0.40 2.96
N PHE A 85 -5.39 -1.28 2.91
CA PHE A 85 -5.45 -2.51 2.12
C PHE A 85 -6.38 -3.57 2.73
N SER A 86 -6.58 -3.58 4.05
CA SER A 86 -7.57 -4.49 4.68
C SER A 86 -9.01 -4.01 4.51
N LEU A 87 -9.25 -2.71 4.31
CA LEU A 87 -10.58 -2.17 3.98
C LEU A 87 -11.12 -2.79 2.70
N ASP A 88 -10.29 -2.91 1.66
CA ASP A 88 -10.67 -3.55 0.39
C ASP A 88 -11.08 -5.02 0.62
N GLY A 89 -10.40 -5.73 1.53
CA GLY A 89 -10.76 -7.10 1.92
C GLY A 89 -12.10 -7.20 2.65
N VAL A 90 -12.46 -6.21 3.47
CA VAL A 90 -13.78 -6.13 4.13
C VAL A 90 -14.88 -5.88 3.09
N VAL A 91 -14.66 -4.93 2.17
CA VAL A 91 -15.62 -4.60 1.11
C VAL A 91 -15.84 -5.79 0.18
N GLY A 92 -14.77 -6.51 -0.19
CA GLY A 92 -14.88 -7.75 -0.96
C GLY A 92 -15.60 -8.87 -0.20
N ALA A 93 -15.36 -9.01 1.11
CA ALA A 93 -16.06 -10.01 1.94
C ALA A 93 -17.58 -9.76 2.01
N PHE A 94 -18.02 -8.50 1.97
CA PHE A 94 -19.44 -8.14 1.90
C PHE A 94 -20.13 -8.61 0.62
N ALA A 95 -19.39 -8.90 -0.45
CA ALA A 95 -19.96 -9.51 -1.67
C ALA A 95 -20.35 -10.98 -1.46
N ILE A 96 -19.80 -11.66 -0.45
CA ILE A 96 -20.07 -13.07 -0.13
C ILE A 96 -21.08 -13.19 1.01
N THR A 97 -20.91 -12.42 2.08
CA THR A 97 -21.78 -12.48 3.27
C THR A 97 -21.98 -11.11 3.90
N SER A 98 -23.16 -10.86 4.43
CA SER A 98 -23.46 -9.63 5.19
C SER A 98 -23.29 -9.80 6.70
N ASP A 99 -22.93 -10.99 7.17
CA ASP A 99 -22.69 -11.25 8.58
C ASP A 99 -21.31 -10.71 9.00
N VAL A 100 -21.34 -9.56 9.69
CA VAL A 100 -20.15 -8.87 10.19
C VAL A 100 -19.32 -9.76 11.11
N VAL A 101 -19.93 -10.68 11.87
CA VAL A 101 -19.21 -11.58 12.77
C VAL A 101 -18.35 -12.56 11.98
N ILE A 102 -18.88 -13.12 10.88
CA ILE A 102 -18.14 -14.03 10.00
C ILE A 102 -16.98 -13.30 9.34
N ILE A 103 -17.20 -12.08 8.85
CA ILE A 103 -16.14 -11.24 8.24
C ILE A 103 -15.03 -10.97 9.27
N MET A 104 -15.40 -10.55 10.48
CA MET A 104 -14.42 -10.26 11.54
C MET A 104 -13.58 -11.48 11.91
N ILE A 105 -14.20 -12.66 12.03
CA ILE A 105 -13.47 -13.91 12.33
C ILE A 105 -12.51 -14.26 11.17
N GLY A 106 -12.99 -14.17 9.92
CA GLY A 106 -12.17 -14.45 8.75
C GLY A 106 -10.95 -13.54 8.65
N LEU A 107 -11.15 -12.23 8.84
CA LEU A 107 -10.07 -11.24 8.86
C LEU A 107 -9.11 -11.44 10.03
N ALA A 108 -9.61 -11.75 11.23
CA ALA A 108 -8.76 -12.04 12.38
C ALA A 108 -7.86 -13.27 12.15
N ILE A 109 -8.41 -14.33 11.54
CA ILE A 109 -7.64 -15.51 11.16
C ILE A 109 -6.60 -15.16 10.09
N GLY A 110 -7.01 -14.42 9.05
CA GLY A 110 -6.12 -13.98 7.97
C GLY A 110 -4.97 -13.11 8.49
N ALA A 111 -5.26 -12.13 9.34
CA ALA A 111 -4.27 -11.26 9.96
C ALA A 111 -3.27 -12.05 10.82
N MET A 112 -3.75 -12.99 11.63
CA MET A 112 -2.87 -13.87 12.42
C MET A 112 -2.01 -14.79 11.55
N PHE A 113 -2.56 -15.31 10.45
CA PHE A 113 -1.82 -16.12 9.49
C PHE A 113 -0.69 -15.32 8.82
N VAL A 114 -1.02 -14.16 8.22
CA VAL A 114 -0.02 -13.29 7.56
C VAL A 114 1.05 -12.87 8.55
N ARG A 115 0.68 -12.48 9.77
CA ARG A 115 1.63 -12.13 10.85
C ARG A 115 2.55 -13.28 11.21
N SER A 116 2.02 -14.50 11.35
CA SER A 116 2.85 -15.67 11.66
C SER A 116 3.84 -15.98 10.54
N MET A 117 3.42 -15.80 9.29
CA MET A 117 4.27 -16.00 8.12
C MET A 117 5.37 -14.95 8.03
N THR A 118 5.08 -13.68 8.28
CA THR A 118 6.10 -12.62 8.25
C THR A 118 7.15 -12.81 9.35
N ILE A 119 6.74 -13.14 10.57
CA ILE A 119 7.67 -13.45 11.67
C ILE A 119 8.58 -14.63 11.30
N PHE A 120 7.99 -15.72 10.78
CA PHE A 120 8.77 -16.89 10.35
C PHE A 120 9.79 -16.57 9.25
N LEU A 121 9.40 -15.79 8.23
CA LEU A 121 10.28 -15.40 7.12
C LEU A 121 11.41 -14.46 7.55
N VAL A 122 11.15 -13.59 8.52
CA VAL A 122 12.16 -12.69 9.12
C VAL A 122 13.15 -13.48 9.95
N GLU A 123 12.68 -14.37 10.84
CA GLU A 123 13.56 -15.20 11.68
C GLU A 123 14.47 -16.12 10.86
N LYS A 124 13.99 -16.61 9.71
CA LYS A 124 14.77 -17.46 8.81
C LYS A 124 15.75 -16.70 7.90
N GLY A 125 15.72 -15.36 7.90
CA GLY A 125 16.56 -14.54 7.01
C GLY A 125 16.36 -14.86 5.52
N THR A 126 15.20 -15.42 5.15
CA THR A 126 14.97 -15.93 3.79
C THR A 126 14.71 -14.83 2.78
N LEU A 127 14.34 -13.63 3.22
CA LEU A 127 13.98 -12.51 2.35
C LEU A 127 15.21 -11.92 1.62
N GLU A 128 16.35 -11.80 2.29
CA GLU A 128 17.60 -11.27 1.70
C GLU A 128 18.18 -12.18 0.60
N GLN A 129 17.76 -13.44 0.56
CA GLN A 129 18.21 -14.40 -0.44
C GLN A 129 17.51 -14.22 -1.78
N TYR A 130 16.47 -13.39 -1.86
CA TYR A 130 15.64 -13.21 -3.05
C TYR A 130 15.77 -11.81 -3.67
N ILE A 131 16.86 -11.57 -4.40
CA ILE A 131 17.21 -10.28 -5.03
C ILE A 131 16.07 -9.66 -5.87
N TYR A 132 15.37 -10.45 -6.69
CA TYR A 132 14.35 -9.90 -7.59
C TYR A 132 12.98 -9.68 -6.93
N LEU A 133 12.78 -10.16 -5.70
CA LEU A 133 11.47 -10.10 -5.04
C LEU A 133 11.04 -8.66 -4.71
N GLU A 134 12.00 -7.81 -4.33
CA GLU A 134 11.76 -6.38 -4.05
C GLU A 134 11.25 -5.64 -5.30
N HIS A 135 11.90 -5.86 -6.45
CA HIS A 135 11.44 -5.27 -7.71
C HIS A 135 10.07 -5.81 -8.12
N GLY A 136 9.83 -7.11 -7.96
CA GLY A 136 8.52 -7.73 -8.18
C GLY A 136 7.40 -7.06 -7.38
N ALA A 137 7.67 -6.73 -6.11
CA ALA A 137 6.73 -6.03 -5.26
C ALA A 137 6.44 -4.60 -5.77
N HIS A 138 7.46 -3.84 -6.19
CA HIS A 138 7.24 -2.52 -6.77
C HIS A 138 6.43 -2.55 -8.08
N TYR A 139 6.69 -3.53 -8.96
CA TYR A 139 5.87 -3.71 -10.16
C TYR A 139 4.44 -4.10 -9.84
N ALA A 140 4.22 -4.94 -8.82
CA ALA A 140 2.89 -5.32 -8.37
C ALA A 140 2.09 -4.11 -7.86
N ILE A 141 2.70 -3.26 -7.02
CA ILE A 141 2.06 -2.03 -6.51
C ILE A 141 1.75 -1.06 -7.66
N GLY A 142 2.67 -0.88 -8.60
CA GLY A 142 2.45 -0.03 -9.77
C GLY A 142 1.31 -0.53 -10.67
N ALA A 143 1.26 -1.85 -10.92
CA ALA A 143 0.17 -2.47 -11.68
C ALA A 143 -1.17 -2.34 -10.95
N LEU A 144 -1.19 -2.56 -9.63
CA LEU A 144 -2.38 -2.39 -8.80
C LEU A 144 -2.90 -0.96 -8.86
N ALA A 145 -2.02 0.05 -8.72
CA ALA A 145 -2.41 1.46 -8.81
C ALA A 145 -3.05 1.81 -10.17
N MET A 146 -2.48 1.29 -11.26
CA MET A 146 -3.05 1.49 -12.60
C MET A 146 -4.41 0.81 -12.78
N ILE A 147 -4.57 -0.41 -12.25
CA ILE A 147 -5.84 -1.14 -12.30
C ILE A 147 -6.90 -0.43 -11.45
N MET A 148 -6.56 0.08 -10.27
CA MET A 148 -7.46 0.84 -9.40
C MET A 148 -7.90 2.18 -10.03
N LEU A 149 -7.03 2.81 -10.83
CA LEU A 149 -7.43 3.98 -11.62
C LEU A 149 -8.35 3.59 -12.79
N ALA A 150 -8.05 2.48 -13.48
CA ALA A 150 -8.90 1.97 -14.55
C ALA A 150 -10.27 1.51 -14.05
N SER A 151 -10.34 0.97 -12.82
CA SER A 151 -11.57 0.48 -12.21
C SER A 151 -12.61 1.57 -11.94
N MET A 152 -12.18 2.84 -11.95
CA MET A 152 -13.03 4.01 -11.84
C MET A 152 -13.95 4.20 -13.07
N VAL A 153 -13.57 3.64 -14.22
CA VAL A 153 -14.29 3.80 -15.49
C VAL A 153 -14.87 2.46 -15.98
N VAL A 154 -14.13 1.37 -15.76
CA VAL A 154 -14.50 0.03 -16.21
C VAL A 154 -14.53 -0.90 -15.02
N HIS A 155 -15.57 -1.72 -14.89
CA HIS A 155 -15.59 -2.72 -13.82
C HIS A 155 -14.49 -3.76 -14.03
N VAL A 156 -13.49 -3.78 -13.15
CA VAL A 156 -12.41 -4.78 -13.16
C VAL A 156 -12.68 -5.78 -12.03
N PRO A 157 -12.85 -7.07 -12.33
CA PRO A 157 -13.05 -8.08 -11.28
C PRO A 157 -11.84 -8.15 -10.34
N GLU A 158 -12.08 -8.22 -9.04
CA GLU A 158 -11.04 -8.32 -8.01
C GLU A 158 -10.09 -9.50 -8.24
N VAL A 159 -10.62 -10.60 -8.78
CA VAL A 159 -9.83 -11.80 -9.14
C VAL A 159 -8.76 -11.45 -10.18
N VAL A 160 -9.09 -10.64 -11.19
CA VAL A 160 -8.12 -10.22 -12.23
C VAL A 160 -7.06 -9.30 -11.62
N THR A 161 -7.49 -8.33 -10.81
CA THR A 161 -6.59 -7.42 -10.09
C THR A 161 -5.60 -8.20 -9.20
N GLY A 162 -6.10 -9.14 -8.41
CA GLY A 162 -5.30 -9.98 -7.52
C GLY A 162 -4.35 -10.92 -8.28
N LEU A 163 -4.81 -11.53 -9.37
CA LEU A 163 -3.99 -12.42 -10.20
C LEU A 163 -2.82 -11.68 -10.87
N ILE A 164 -3.02 -10.45 -11.33
CA ILE A 164 -1.95 -9.64 -11.93
C ILE A 164 -0.88 -9.32 -10.87
N GLY A 165 -1.29 -8.86 -9.68
CA GLY A 165 -0.36 -8.64 -8.58
C GLY A 165 0.41 -9.91 -8.20
N LEU A 166 -0.31 -11.03 -8.05
CA LEU A 166 0.29 -12.33 -7.75
C LEU A 166 1.27 -12.78 -8.85
N ALA A 167 0.95 -12.56 -10.12
CA ALA A 167 1.82 -12.92 -11.23
C ALA A 167 3.17 -12.20 -11.16
N PHE A 168 3.20 -10.89 -10.86
CA PHE A 168 4.46 -10.16 -10.69
C PHE A 168 5.30 -10.70 -9.53
N ILE A 169 4.66 -11.00 -8.39
CA ILE A 169 5.34 -11.56 -7.22
C ILE A 169 5.89 -12.96 -7.52
N VAL A 170 5.09 -13.83 -8.14
CA VAL A 170 5.47 -15.22 -8.46
C VAL A 170 6.58 -15.26 -9.49
N VAL A 171 6.50 -14.45 -10.55
CA VAL A 171 7.57 -14.35 -11.56
C VAL A 171 8.87 -13.86 -10.93
N ALA A 172 8.80 -12.83 -10.09
CA ALA A 172 9.97 -12.33 -9.37
C ALA A 172 10.56 -13.39 -8.45
N PHE A 173 9.73 -14.13 -7.72
CA PHE A 173 10.15 -15.24 -6.88
C PHE A 173 10.85 -16.35 -7.68
N PHE A 174 10.26 -16.83 -8.77
CA PHE A 174 10.86 -17.86 -9.63
C PHE A 174 12.18 -17.40 -10.26
N SER A 175 12.25 -16.16 -10.75
CA SER A 175 13.48 -15.58 -11.28
C SER A 175 14.60 -15.56 -10.22
N SER A 176 14.22 -15.24 -8.97
CA SER A 176 15.14 -15.18 -7.85
C SER A 176 15.65 -16.55 -7.42
N VAL A 177 14.77 -17.56 -7.37
CA VAL A 177 15.14 -18.96 -7.13
C VAL A 177 16.08 -19.48 -8.24
N LEU A 178 15.80 -19.17 -9.50
CA LEU A 178 16.62 -19.59 -10.63
C LEU A 178 18.03 -18.98 -10.55
N ASN A 179 18.12 -17.67 -10.28
CA ASN A 179 19.41 -17.00 -10.14
C ASN A 179 20.22 -17.57 -8.96
N LYS A 180 19.58 -17.88 -7.84
CA LYS A 180 20.24 -18.56 -6.72
C LYS A 180 20.78 -19.94 -7.10
N ARG A 181 20.07 -20.69 -7.93
CA ARG A 181 20.55 -22.00 -8.44
C ARG A 181 21.73 -21.86 -9.40
N ILE A 182 21.73 -20.84 -10.24
CA ILE A 182 22.84 -20.56 -11.18
C ILE A 182 24.10 -20.11 -10.43
N GLN A 183 23.96 -19.31 -9.36
CA GLN A 183 25.12 -18.85 -8.57
C GLN A 183 25.75 -19.95 -7.70
N LEU A 184 25.03 -21.04 -7.42
CA LEU A 184 25.51 -22.19 -6.65
C LEU A 184 26.10 -23.31 -7.53
N ALA A 185 25.95 -23.22 -8.85
CA ALA A 185 26.48 -24.16 -9.84
C ALA A 185 27.81 -23.67 -10.42
#